data_AF-A0AAV8ZYQ0-F1
#
_entry.id   AF-A0AAV8ZYQ0-F1
#
_cell.length_a   1.000
_cell.length_b   1.000
_cell.length_c   1.000
_cell.angle_alpha   90.00
_cell.angle_beta   90.00
_cell.angle_gamma   90.00
#
_symmetry.space_group_name_H-M   'P 1'
#
loop_
_entity.id
_entity.type
_entity.pdbx_description
1 polymer ?
#
loop_
_entity_poly.entity_id
_entity_poly.type
_entity_poly.pdbx_seq_one_letter_code
_entity_poly.pdbx_strand_id
1 'polypeptide(L)'
;MPSPRFLATHIPYSSLPESARDSGCRIVYISRDIKAVFVSLWHFVNKARFDMKEEISLEEAFESYCDGVSIYGPIWDHQLEYL
;
A
#
# COMPACT_ATOMS: atom_id res chain seq x y z
N MET A 1 1.09 -14.94 20.64
CA MET A 1 -0.05 -14.12 21.13
C MET A 1 -1.30 -14.99 21.16
N PRO A 2 -2.09 -14.94 22.25
CA PRO A 2 -3.37 -15.64 22.33
C PRO A 2 -4.39 -15.09 21.32
N SER A 3 -5.38 -15.91 20.96
CA SER A 3 -6.48 -15.54 20.06
C SER A 3 -7.59 -14.77 20.77
N PRO A 4 -8.32 -13.87 20.07
CA PRO A 4 -8.11 -13.46 18.68
C PRO A 4 -6.94 -12.46 18.53
N ARG A 5 -6.29 -12.47 17.35
CA ARG A 5 -5.18 -11.56 17.02
C ARG A 5 -5.67 -10.52 16.02
N PHE A 6 -5.27 -9.26 16.23
CA PHE A 6 -5.46 -8.17 15.27
C PHE A 6 -4.11 -7.87 14.62
N LEU A 7 -4.05 -7.99 13.31
CA LEU A 7 -2.85 -7.77 12.50
C LEU A 7 -3.20 -6.84 11.35
N ALA A 8 -2.25 -6.04 10.92
CA ALA A 8 -2.37 -5.13 9.78
C ALA A 8 -1.21 -5.37 8.81
N THR A 9 -1.48 -5.22 7.52
CA THR A 9 -0.50 -5.39 6.46
C THR A 9 -0.87 -4.56 5.24
N HIS A 10 0.12 -4.24 4.41
CA HIS A 10 -0.02 -3.64 3.08
C HIS A 10 0.37 -4.63 1.96
N ILE A 11 0.49 -5.92 2.29
CA ILE A 11 0.88 -6.96 1.32
C ILE A 11 -0.30 -7.23 0.36
N PRO A 12 -0.07 -7.40 -0.95
CA PRO A 12 -1.11 -7.82 -1.89
C PRO A 12 -1.63 -9.25 -1.57
N TYR A 13 -2.89 -9.55 -1.89
CA TYR A 13 -3.55 -10.80 -1.47
C TYR A 13 -2.77 -12.05 -1.91
N SER A 14 -2.27 -12.03 -3.14
CA SER A 14 -1.47 -13.10 -3.76
C SER A 14 -0.19 -13.42 -3.00
N SER A 15 0.38 -12.44 -2.29
CA SER A 15 1.62 -12.54 -1.53
C SER A 15 1.40 -12.80 -0.04
N LEU A 16 0.15 -12.93 0.41
CA LEU A 16 -0.13 -13.30 1.80
C LEU A 16 0.39 -14.71 2.09
N PRO A 17 0.90 -14.97 3.32
CA PRO A 17 1.25 -16.32 3.73
C PRO A 17 0.07 -17.28 3.57
N GLU A 18 0.32 -18.51 3.13
CA GLU A 18 -0.70 -19.56 3.02
C GLU A 18 -1.47 -19.73 4.34
N SER A 19 -0.76 -19.68 5.47
CA SER A 19 -1.38 -19.70 6.80
C SER A 19 -2.40 -18.59 7.05
N ALA A 20 -2.27 -17.41 6.43
CA ALA A 20 -3.28 -16.35 6.55
C ALA A 20 -4.48 -16.63 5.63
N ARG A 21 -4.22 -17.10 4.40
CA ARG A 21 -5.24 -17.43 3.39
C ARG A 21 -6.11 -18.62 3.79
N ASP A 22 -5.51 -19.63 4.42
CA ASP A 22 -6.16 -20.91 4.70
C ASP A 22 -6.66 -21.05 6.15
N SER A 23 -6.26 -20.16 7.07
CA SER A 23 -6.64 -20.26 8.49
C SER A 23 -8.11 -19.93 8.80
N GLY A 24 -8.89 -19.51 7.80
CA GLY A 24 -10.26 -19.01 8.00
C GLY A 24 -10.33 -17.70 8.79
N CYS A 25 -9.20 -17.01 8.96
CA CYS A 25 -9.17 -15.67 9.53
C CYS A 25 -9.93 -14.69 8.64
N ARG A 26 -10.52 -13.65 9.24
CA ARG A 26 -11.26 -12.63 8.49
C ARG A 26 -10.30 -11.53 8.06
N ILE A 27 -10.37 -11.16 6.78
CA ILE A 27 -9.61 -10.05 6.20
C ILE A 27 -10.59 -8.89 6.00
N VAL A 28 -10.19 -7.70 6.45
CA VAL A 28 -10.91 -6.45 6.19
C VAL A 28 -9.98 -5.57 5.36
N TYR A 29 -10.38 -5.30 4.12
CA TYR A 29 -9.65 -4.44 3.19
C TYR A 29 -10.29 -3.05 3.15
N ILE A 30 -9.45 -2.00 3.09
CA ILE A 30 -9.90 -0.60 3.01
C ILE A 30 -9.32 -0.02 1.72
N SER A 31 -10.20 0.35 0.80
CA SER A 31 -9.84 1.09 -0.41
C SER A 31 -10.14 2.59 -0.26
N ARG A 32 -9.48 3.40 -1.08
CA ARG A 32 -9.66 4.84 -1.18
C ARG A 32 -9.51 5.26 -2.64
N ASP A 33 -10.09 6.41 -3.01
CA ASP A 33 -9.83 7.04 -4.31
C ASP A 33 -8.32 7.11 -4.58
N ILE A 34 -7.90 6.61 -5.75
CA ILE A 34 -6.49 6.40 -6.10
C ILE A 34 -5.69 7.72 -6.15
N LYS A 35 -6.33 8.84 -6.51
CA LYS A 35 -5.66 10.15 -6.54
C LYS A 35 -5.42 10.64 -5.12
N ALA A 36 -6.37 10.40 -4.21
CA ALA A 36 -6.19 10.71 -2.80
C ALA A 36 -5.12 9.81 -2.13
N VAL A 37 -4.99 8.55 -2.55
CA VAL A 37 -3.89 7.67 -2.11
C VAL A 37 -2.55 8.22 -2.59
N PHE A 38 -2.43 8.61 -3.85
CA PHE A 38 -1.21 9.20 -4.43
C PHE A 38 -0.74 10.43 -3.64
N VAL A 39 -1.60 11.43 -3.46
CA VAL A 39 -1.24 12.67 -2.72
C VAL A 39 -0.79 12.35 -1.29
N SER A 40 -1.48 11.43 -0.61
CA SER A 40 -1.12 11.00 0.73
C SER A 40 0.24 10.29 0.77
N LEU A 41 0.53 9.44 -0.21
CA LEU A 41 1.79 8.70 -0.31
C LEU A 41 2.95 9.65 -0.59
N TRP A 42 2.78 10.60 -1.50
CA TRP A 42 3.79 11.60 -1.83
C TRP A 42 4.23 12.40 -0.60
N HIS A 43 3.25 12.94 0.16
CA HIS A 43 3.55 13.63 1.42
C HIS A 43 4.20 12.71 2.46
N PHE A 44 3.74 11.47 2.60
CA PHE A 44 4.30 10.51 3.55
C PHE A 44 5.77 10.20 3.24
N VAL A 45 6.09 9.93 1.98
CA VAL A 45 7.44 9.59 1.54
C VAL A 45 8.38 10.77 1.70
N ASN A 46 7.99 11.99 1.30
CA ASN A 46 8.81 13.18 1.49
C ASN A 46 9.08 13.47 2.98
N LYS A 47 8.10 13.24 3.85
CA LYS A 47 8.29 13.37 5.31
C LYS A 47 9.17 12.26 5.90
N ALA A 48 9.05 11.03 5.41
CA ALA A 48 9.84 9.89 5.88
C ALA A 48 11.32 10.00 5.46
N ARG A 49 11.59 10.68 4.35
CA ARG A 49 12.93 10.97 3.81
C ARG A 49 13.60 12.17 4.49
N PHE A 50 13.45 12.31 5.82
CA PHE A 50 13.81 13.50 6.61
C PHE A 50 15.25 14.01 6.39
N ASP A 51 16.19 13.12 6.04
CA ASP A 51 17.61 13.46 5.83
C ASP A 51 17.98 13.79 4.37
N MET A 52 17.04 13.68 3.42
CA MET A 52 17.26 14.10 2.04
C MET A 52 16.85 15.55 1.86
N LYS A 53 17.78 16.37 1.36
CA LYS A 53 17.59 17.82 1.21
C LYS A 53 16.58 18.20 0.13
N GLU A 54 16.29 17.29 -0.78
CA GLU A 54 15.41 17.53 -1.92
C GLU A 54 14.17 16.64 -1.81
N GLU A 55 13.01 17.29 -1.87
CA GLU A 55 11.72 16.62 -1.98
C GLU A 55 11.61 15.98 -3.36
N ILE A 56 10.97 14.82 -3.44
CA ILE A 56 10.58 14.22 -4.72
C ILE A 56 9.58 15.16 -5.38
N SER A 57 9.79 15.54 -6.64
CA SER A 57 8.81 16.36 -7.37
C SER A 57 7.46 15.62 -7.45
N LEU A 58 6.38 16.40 -7.49
CA LEU A 58 5.04 15.82 -7.57
C LEU A 58 4.85 15.11 -8.92
N GLU A 59 5.40 15.70 -9.98
CA GLU A 59 5.32 15.23 -11.36
C GLU A 59 6.03 13.88 -11.54
N GLU A 60 7.31 13.76 -11.12
CA GLU A 60 8.06 12.50 -11.24
C GLU A 60 7.42 11.39 -10.38
N ALA A 61 6.92 11.74 -9.19
CA ALA A 61 6.21 10.81 -8.33
C ALA A 61 4.89 10.35 -8.96
N PHE A 62 4.17 11.26 -9.64
CA PHE A 62 2.92 10.95 -10.31
C PHE A 62 3.14 10.04 -11.51
N GLU A 63 4.14 10.32 -12.34
CA GLU A 63 4.53 9.46 -13.46
C GLU A 63 4.89 8.06 -12.97
N SER A 64 5.75 7.97 -11.95
CA SER A 64 6.11 6.67 -11.34
C SER A 64 4.89 5.93 -10.80
N TYR A 65 3.95 6.64 -10.15
CA TYR A 65 2.71 6.05 -9.64
C TYR A 65 1.81 5.52 -10.75
N CYS A 66 1.70 6.25 -11.86
CA CYS A 66 0.95 5.84 -13.06
C CYS A 66 1.61 4.67 -13.80
N ASP A 67 2.93 4.53 -13.71
CA ASP A 67 3.68 3.37 -14.23
C ASP A 67 3.64 2.16 -13.28
N GLY A 68 2.95 2.30 -12.13
CA GLY A 68 2.80 1.25 -11.13
C GLY A 68 4.00 1.11 -10.20
N VAL A 69 4.98 2.00 -10.33
CA VAL A 69 6.20 2.04 -9.52
C VAL A 69 5.92 2.86 -8.25
N SER A 70 5.32 2.22 -7.26
CA SER A 70 5.07 2.80 -5.95
C SER A 70 5.25 1.78 -4.82
N ILE A 71 5.34 2.25 -3.58
CA ILE A 71 5.38 1.38 -2.40
C ILE A 71 4.09 0.54 -2.38
N TYR A 72 4.23 -0.80 -2.42
CA TYR A 72 3.12 -1.77 -2.56
C TYR A 72 2.25 -1.58 -3.82
N GLY A 73 2.76 -0.90 -4.84
CA GLY A 73 2.08 -0.76 -6.13
C GLY A 73 2.23 -2.01 -7.02
N PRO A 74 1.49 -2.06 -8.15
CA PRO A 74 0.56 -1.03 -8.61
C PRO A 74 -0.76 -0.98 -7.83
N ILE A 75 -1.29 0.21 -7.57
CA ILE A 75 -2.48 0.37 -6.70
C ILE A 75 -3.74 -0.30 -7.27
N TRP A 76 -3.89 -0.30 -8.60
CA TRP A 76 -5.06 -0.87 -9.26
C TRP A 76 -5.06 -2.39 -9.13
N ASP A 77 -3.93 -3.05 -9.35
CA ASP A 77 -3.79 -4.50 -9.16
C ASP A 77 -3.96 -4.86 -7.68
N HIS A 78 -3.35 -4.09 -6.78
CA HIS A 78 -3.49 -4.31 -5.35
C HIS A 78 -4.96 -4.19 -4.89
N GLN A 79 -5.73 -3.23 -5.41
CA GLN A 79 -7.16 -3.13 -5.08
C GLN A 79 -7.96 -4.30 -5.66
N LEU A 80 -7.71 -4.66 -6.92
CA LEU A 80 -8.39 -5.76 -7.61
C LEU A 80 -8.15 -7.12 -6.95
N GLU A 81 -6.98 -7.34 -6.36
CA GLU A 81 -6.64 -8.58 -5.65
C GLU A 81 -7.48 -8.83 -4.38
N TYR A 82 -8.08 -7.79 -3.80
CA TYR A 82 -8.90 -7.88 -2.59
C TYR A 82 -10.41 -7.69 -2.84
N LEU A 83 -10.81 -7.48 -4.10
CA LEU A 83 -12.21 -7.42 -4.54
C LEU A 83 -12.72 -8.80 -4.95
#